data_AF-A0A1C5KJG5-F1
#
_entry.id   AF-A0A1C5KJG5-F1
#
_cell.length_a   1.000
_cell.length_b   1.000
_cell.length_c   1.000
_cell.angle_alpha   90.00
_cell.angle_beta   90.00
_cell.angle_gamma   90.00
#
_symmetry.space_group_name_H-M   'P 1'
#
loop_
_entity.id
_entity.type
_entity.pdbx_description
1 polymer ?
#
loop_
_entity_poly.entity_id
_entity_poly.type
_entity_poly.pdbx_seq_one_letter_code
_entity_poly.pdbx_strand_id
1 'polypeptide(L)'
;MKMKFLMIAAGFMAAAVCFTPQTASAAGSKSISTVTATTQKSRKLGWVREGGKWYYYRANGKIARGLVAYRHNWYYTDKQTGERVSGWVTIGGKPRYFRKAGGYMIRSGLWKLDGKLYYFQHTNTIRTDGTLTKGWQTIKNRDYYFGEDGAAISGFHEIDGTTYYFRAKICYKATGWLTINRKRYHFNTSDPSRAVGAMDTGLVTIDGSQYFFDEDGVMITDDFDANGKHYSFDANGRCTITDAQSNSNSGEDDSSNKDGLSDDFLFFTIYESGRSDDFYQGYNQTGGDHGNACGKYQFDYRYSLLPFVKYCYQKDPVFFKEFKSYAALSLLQKGKLQGNTAFYRAWNTIFSRNKIKFANYQDQYAKQEYYDITARYLSRYGIDMSKRPDVVKGAVYSYSIQHGQLSAANAVIAAKITNSSSDSEFLRLLYNYRMKKYPAYISRYRSECSQALSLLGKAA
;
A
#
# COMPACT_ATOMS: atom_id res chain seq x y z
N MET A 1 21.58 1.26 -51.25
CA MET A 1 21.89 2.46 -52.04
C MET A 1 22.89 3.30 -51.24
N LYS A 2 24.15 3.40 -51.71
CA LYS A 2 25.23 4.13 -51.03
C LYS A 2 24.99 5.64 -51.17
N MET A 3 25.13 6.40 -50.09
CA MET A 3 25.47 7.83 -50.19
C MET A 3 26.45 8.23 -49.08
N LYS A 4 27.67 8.56 -49.51
CA LYS A 4 28.74 9.21 -48.74
C LYS A 4 28.49 10.72 -48.73
N PHE A 5 28.81 11.42 -47.64
CA PHE A 5 29.42 12.77 -47.62
C PHE A 5 30.05 12.98 -46.23
N LEU A 6 31.37 12.84 -46.12
CA LEU A 6 32.41 13.90 -46.11
C LEU A 6 32.47 14.69 -44.78
N MET A 7 33.32 14.21 -43.86
CA MET A 7 33.80 14.97 -42.70
C MET A 7 35.09 15.70 -43.09
N ILE A 8 35.13 17.02 -42.88
CA ILE A 8 36.37 17.80 -42.91
C ILE A 8 36.93 17.78 -41.47
N ALA A 9 38.05 17.09 -41.29
CA ALA A 9 38.87 17.14 -40.08
C ALA A 9 39.95 18.21 -40.27
N ALA A 10 40.01 19.19 -39.36
CA ALA A 10 41.15 20.08 -39.24
C ALA A 10 41.85 19.75 -37.91
N GLY A 11 43.00 19.09 -38.02
CA GLY A 11 43.93 18.88 -36.92
C GLY A 11 44.82 20.09 -36.73
N PHE A 12 45.22 20.34 -35.48
CA PHE A 12 46.44 21.07 -35.18
C PHE A 12 47.15 20.36 -34.02
N MET A 13 48.34 19.84 -34.32
CA MET A 13 49.36 19.43 -33.36
C MET A 13 49.95 20.66 -32.67
N ALA A 14 50.33 20.51 -31.40
CA ALA A 14 51.38 21.33 -30.80
C ALA A 14 52.31 20.39 -30.02
N ALA A 15 53.50 20.15 -30.57
CA ALA A 15 54.63 19.53 -29.90
C ALA A 15 55.38 20.62 -29.12
N ALA A 16 55.64 20.38 -27.83
CA ALA A 16 56.49 21.23 -27.01
C ALA A 16 57.95 20.81 -27.19
N VAL A 17 58.80 21.73 -27.66
CA VAL A 17 60.25 21.56 -27.67
C VAL A 17 60.82 22.47 -26.58
N CYS A 18 61.50 21.87 -25.60
CA CYS A 18 62.29 22.56 -24.59
C CYS A 18 63.60 23.06 -25.22
N PHE A 19 63.93 24.34 -24.99
CA PHE A 19 65.27 24.87 -25.24
C PHE A 19 65.86 25.39 -23.92
N THR A 20 67.05 24.90 -23.57
CA THR A 20 67.93 25.46 -22.55
C THR A 20 68.76 26.61 -23.14
N PRO A 21 69.11 27.66 -22.37
CA PRO A 21 69.90 28.77 -22.89
C PRO A 21 71.40 28.44 -22.85
N GLN A 22 72.10 28.75 -23.94
CA GLN A 22 73.55 28.83 -23.96
C GLN A 22 73.95 30.19 -24.56
N THR A 23 74.85 30.88 -23.87
CA THR A 23 75.35 32.23 -24.15
C THR A 23 76.40 32.23 -25.26
N ALA A 24 76.32 33.17 -26.22
CA ALA A 24 77.49 33.86 -26.81
C ALA A 24 77.10 35.00 -27.77
N SER A 25 77.57 36.21 -27.42
CA SER A 25 78.24 37.27 -28.19
C SER A 25 77.92 37.62 -29.66
N ALA A 26 77.50 38.89 -29.80
CA ALA A 26 77.93 39.94 -30.75
C ALA A 26 77.42 40.07 -32.21
N ALA A 27 77.04 41.33 -32.46
CA ALA A 27 77.10 42.14 -33.69
C ALA A 27 76.00 41.96 -34.76
N GLY A 28 75.23 43.03 -34.95
CA GLY A 28 74.34 43.22 -36.10
C GLY A 28 73.21 44.20 -35.81
N SER A 29 73.49 45.50 -35.88
CA SER A 29 72.48 46.56 -35.74
C SER A 29 71.47 46.49 -36.88
N LYS A 30 70.20 46.25 -36.55
CA LYS A 30 69.07 46.71 -37.36
C LYS A 30 68.12 47.48 -36.46
N SER A 31 67.84 48.71 -36.85
CA SER A 31 66.89 49.64 -36.25
C SER A 31 65.58 48.93 -35.92
N ILE A 32 65.31 48.77 -34.62
CA ILE A 32 64.02 48.32 -34.11
C ILE A 32 63.13 49.55 -34.08
N SER A 33 62.25 49.66 -35.08
CA SER A 33 61.10 50.54 -35.02
C SER A 33 60.28 50.15 -33.79
N THR A 34 60.16 51.07 -32.85
CA THR A 34 59.32 50.97 -31.66
C THR A 34 57.87 50.80 -32.12
N VAL A 35 57.43 49.55 -32.28
CA VAL A 35 56.01 49.24 -32.33
C VAL A 35 55.53 49.42 -30.90
N THR A 36 54.94 50.57 -30.62
CA THR A 36 54.17 50.80 -29.41
C THR A 36 53.09 49.71 -29.38
N ALA A 37 53.32 48.67 -28.58
CA ALA A 37 52.32 47.66 -28.31
C ALA A 37 51.20 48.36 -27.53
N THR A 38 50.24 48.93 -28.25
CA THR A 38 48.98 49.37 -27.67
C THR A 38 48.41 48.13 -27.02
N THR A 39 48.48 48.07 -25.69
CA THR A 39 47.98 46.97 -24.88
C THR A 39 46.52 46.77 -25.26
N GLN A 40 46.25 45.84 -26.19
CA GLN A 40 44.89 45.46 -26.52
C GLN A 40 44.33 44.88 -25.23
N LYS A 41 43.52 45.69 -24.53
CA LYS A 41 42.74 45.29 -23.37
C LYS A 41 42.05 43.99 -23.77
N SER A 42 42.54 42.87 -23.24
CA SER A 42 42.19 41.54 -23.75
C SER A 42 40.67 41.44 -23.76
N ARG A 43 40.08 41.38 -24.96
CA ARG A 43 38.63 41.40 -25.10
C ARG A 43 38.09 40.10 -24.49
N LYS A 44 37.30 40.23 -23.42
CA LYS A 44 36.64 39.08 -22.78
C LYS A 44 35.78 38.36 -23.83
N LEU A 45 35.99 37.05 -23.98
CA LEU A 45 35.29 36.20 -24.92
C LEU A 45 35.04 34.82 -24.30
N GLY A 46 33.84 34.28 -24.46
CA GLY A 46 33.48 32.99 -23.89
C GLY A 46 33.22 33.06 -22.38
N TRP A 47 33.43 31.94 -21.68
CA TRP A 47 33.22 31.85 -20.24
C TRP A 47 34.34 32.54 -19.46
N VAL A 48 33.97 33.51 -18.62
CA VAL A 48 34.89 34.24 -17.73
C VAL A 48 34.37 34.17 -16.30
N ARG A 49 35.27 33.96 -15.33
CA ARG A 49 34.95 33.94 -13.90
C ARG A 49 35.35 35.25 -13.25
N GLU A 50 34.39 35.97 -12.66
CA GLU A 50 34.57 37.30 -12.07
C GLU A 50 33.79 37.36 -10.75
N GLY A 51 34.43 37.83 -9.67
CA GLY A 51 33.77 37.89 -8.35
C GLY A 51 33.24 36.53 -7.87
N GLY A 52 33.89 35.44 -8.25
CA GLY A 52 33.46 34.07 -7.94
C GLY A 52 32.34 33.52 -8.83
N LYS A 53 31.71 34.36 -9.66
CA LYS A 53 30.59 34.02 -10.54
C LYS A 53 31.05 33.83 -11.99
N TRP A 54 30.26 33.11 -12.78
CA TRP A 54 30.58 32.84 -14.20
C TRP A 54 29.69 33.66 -15.12
N TYR A 55 30.27 34.26 -16.15
CA TYR A 55 29.58 35.04 -17.19
C TYR A 55 30.02 34.56 -18.58
N TYR A 56 29.17 34.69 -19.59
CA TYR A 56 29.53 34.38 -20.97
C TYR A 56 29.57 35.64 -21.83
N TYR A 57 30.75 36.00 -22.33
CA TYR A 57 30.93 37.15 -23.22
C TYR A 57 30.81 36.71 -24.68
N ARG A 58 29.88 37.32 -25.43
CA ARG A 58 29.72 37.11 -26.87
C ARG A 58 30.85 37.78 -27.66
N ALA A 59 30.99 37.48 -28.94
CA ALA A 59 31.99 38.10 -29.83
C ALA A 59 31.93 39.63 -29.86
N ASN A 60 30.74 40.21 -29.64
CA ASN A 60 30.57 41.66 -29.53
C ASN A 60 31.01 42.25 -28.18
N GLY A 61 31.51 41.44 -27.23
CA GLY A 61 31.94 41.87 -25.90
C GLY A 61 30.81 42.10 -24.89
N LYS A 62 29.54 41.86 -25.26
CA LYS A 62 28.40 41.93 -24.33
C LYS A 62 28.20 40.59 -23.62
N ILE A 63 27.77 40.66 -22.36
CA ILE A 63 27.39 39.49 -21.57
C ILE A 63 26.12 38.87 -22.18
N ALA A 64 26.12 37.54 -22.32
CA ALA A 64 24.94 36.79 -22.70
C ALA A 64 23.95 36.68 -21.53
N ARG A 65 22.66 36.74 -21.88
CA ARG A 65 21.53 36.61 -20.96
C ARG A 65 20.60 35.54 -21.52
N GLY A 66 20.15 34.63 -20.68
CA GLY A 66 19.37 33.46 -21.06
C GLY A 66 20.23 32.30 -21.58
N LEU A 67 19.70 31.58 -22.57
CA LEU A 67 20.27 30.34 -23.07
C LEU A 67 21.55 30.60 -23.91
N VAL A 68 22.62 29.85 -23.61
CA VAL A 68 23.93 29.96 -24.27
C VAL A 68 24.35 28.59 -24.79
N ALA A 69 24.56 28.48 -26.09
CA ALA A 69 25.25 27.34 -26.69
C ALA A 69 26.76 27.60 -26.67
N TYR A 70 27.54 26.69 -26.09
CA TYR A 70 28.98 26.75 -26.11
C TYR A 70 29.57 25.35 -26.27
N ARG A 71 30.35 25.16 -27.35
CA ARG A 71 30.76 23.85 -27.85
C ARG A 71 29.51 22.96 -28.05
N HIS A 72 29.50 21.75 -27.51
CA HIS A 72 28.38 20.80 -27.61
C HIS A 72 27.40 20.86 -26.42
N ASN A 73 27.48 21.91 -25.59
CA ASN A 73 26.71 22.05 -24.37
C ASN A 73 25.88 23.33 -24.35
N TRP A 74 24.80 23.28 -23.59
CA TRP A 74 23.90 24.40 -23.36
C TRP A 74 24.03 24.87 -21.92
N TYR A 75 23.98 26.16 -21.69
CA TYR A 75 24.06 26.78 -20.37
C TYR A 75 22.95 27.83 -20.26
N TYR A 76 22.65 28.25 -19.03
CA TYR A 76 21.73 29.35 -18.81
C TYR A 76 22.41 30.42 -17.96
N THR A 77 22.21 31.66 -18.38
CA THR A 77 22.64 32.86 -17.67
C THR A 77 21.40 33.61 -17.23
N ASP A 78 21.42 34.13 -16.01
CA ASP A 78 20.33 34.89 -15.46
C ASP A 78 19.99 36.06 -16.38
N LYS A 79 18.69 36.29 -16.60
CA LYS A 79 18.24 37.25 -17.60
C LYS A 79 18.52 38.69 -17.20
N GLN A 80 18.70 38.98 -15.91
CA GLN A 80 18.95 40.33 -15.41
C GLN A 80 20.47 40.56 -15.27
N THR A 81 21.12 39.71 -14.49
CA THR A 81 22.52 39.84 -14.06
C THR A 81 23.53 39.25 -15.04
N GLY A 82 23.12 38.25 -15.86
CA GLY A 82 24.02 37.51 -16.75
C GLY A 82 24.83 36.41 -16.05
N GLU A 83 24.60 36.18 -14.76
CA GLU A 83 25.28 35.15 -13.96
C GLU A 83 24.89 33.75 -14.40
N ARG A 84 25.85 32.82 -14.52
CA ARG A 84 25.57 31.42 -14.88
C ARG A 84 24.70 30.76 -13.81
N VAL A 85 23.54 30.27 -14.23
CA VAL A 85 22.59 29.55 -13.38
C VAL A 85 22.91 28.06 -13.35
N SER A 86 22.67 27.43 -12.20
CA SER A 86 22.65 25.98 -12.02
C SER A 86 21.39 25.56 -11.26
N GLY A 87 21.01 24.29 -11.36
CA GLY A 87 19.78 23.75 -10.80
C GLY A 87 18.60 23.83 -11.78
N TRP A 88 17.39 23.82 -11.23
CA TRP A 88 16.15 23.87 -11.98
C TRP A 88 15.86 25.27 -12.53
N VAL A 89 15.51 25.35 -13.81
CA VAL A 89 15.07 26.57 -14.48
C VAL A 89 13.92 26.24 -15.41
N THR A 90 12.85 27.03 -15.37
CA THR A 90 11.74 26.91 -16.31
C THR A 90 11.97 27.79 -17.52
N ILE A 91 12.09 27.18 -18.70
CA ILE A 91 12.31 27.88 -19.97
C ILE A 91 11.16 27.54 -20.91
N GLY A 92 10.37 28.55 -21.30
CA GLY A 92 9.21 28.35 -22.17
C GLY A 92 8.17 27.40 -21.57
N GLY A 93 7.90 27.52 -20.27
CA GLY A 93 6.96 26.66 -19.53
C GLY A 93 7.48 25.25 -19.22
N LYS A 94 8.67 24.88 -19.68
CA LYS A 94 9.22 23.54 -19.46
C LYS A 94 10.39 23.56 -18.46
N PRO A 95 10.41 22.67 -17.46
CA PRO A 95 11.54 22.58 -16.54
C PRO A 95 12.77 22.04 -17.27
N ARG A 96 13.93 22.60 -16.92
CA ARG A 96 15.27 22.21 -17.37
C ARG A 96 16.18 22.14 -16.16
N TYR A 97 17.17 21.27 -16.20
CA TYR A 97 18.18 21.19 -15.15
C TYR A 97 19.57 21.50 -15.68
N PHE A 98 20.24 22.46 -15.05
CA PHE A 98 21.62 22.84 -15.31
C PHE A 98 22.51 22.27 -14.21
N ARG A 99 23.47 21.41 -14.56
CA ARG A 99 24.29 20.69 -13.57
C ARG A 99 24.98 21.66 -12.60
N LYS A 100 24.87 21.42 -11.29
CA LYS A 100 25.62 22.18 -10.26
C LYS A 100 27.12 22.16 -10.55
N ALA A 101 27.64 20.98 -10.93
CA ALA A 101 28.98 20.83 -11.46
C ALA A 101 29.02 21.20 -12.96
N GLY A 102 29.77 22.24 -13.31
CA GLY A 102 30.01 22.65 -14.70
C GLY A 102 28.93 23.54 -15.34
N GLY A 103 27.69 23.55 -14.84
CA GLY A 103 26.64 24.50 -15.25
C GLY A 103 25.92 24.18 -16.56
N TYR A 104 26.24 23.08 -17.24
CA TYR A 104 25.60 22.73 -18.50
C TYR A 104 24.28 21.98 -18.29
N MET A 105 23.36 22.13 -19.24
CA MET A 105 22.04 21.54 -19.26
C MET A 105 22.10 20.02 -19.43
N ILE A 106 21.34 19.31 -18.61
CA ILE A 106 21.06 17.89 -18.84
C ILE A 106 20.07 17.79 -20.01
N ARG A 107 20.45 17.02 -21.03
CA ARG A 107 19.68 16.90 -22.27
C ARG A 107 19.01 15.55 -22.47
N SER A 108 19.54 14.52 -21.83
CA SER A 108 19.01 13.16 -21.92
C SER A 108 19.48 12.29 -20.77
N GLY A 109 18.79 11.16 -20.58
CA GLY A 109 19.18 10.10 -19.67
C GLY A 109 18.51 10.17 -18.30
N LEU A 110 18.80 9.15 -17.49
CA LEU A 110 18.36 9.02 -16.09
C LEU A 110 19.36 9.71 -15.17
N TRP A 111 18.89 10.62 -14.33
CA TRP A 111 19.73 11.40 -13.44
C TRP A 111 19.15 11.48 -12.04
N LYS A 112 19.98 11.20 -11.03
CA LYS A 112 19.62 11.46 -9.64
C LYS A 112 19.98 12.91 -9.30
N LEU A 113 18.96 13.74 -9.09
CA LEU A 113 19.07 15.16 -8.83
C LEU A 113 18.34 15.46 -7.52
N ASP A 114 19.03 16.10 -6.58
CA ASP A 114 18.46 16.50 -5.28
C ASP A 114 17.71 15.34 -4.57
N GLY A 115 18.27 14.13 -4.63
CA GLY A 115 17.71 12.93 -4.00
C GLY A 115 16.68 12.17 -4.82
N LYS A 116 16.09 12.78 -5.86
CA LYS A 116 15.06 12.20 -6.72
C LYS A 116 15.62 11.76 -8.08
N LEU A 117 15.02 10.75 -8.70
CA LEU A 117 15.42 10.26 -10.03
C LEU A 117 14.56 10.91 -11.11
N TYR A 118 15.18 11.47 -12.14
CA TYR A 118 14.50 12.14 -13.25
C TYR A 118 14.94 11.54 -14.58
N TYR A 119 14.05 11.54 -15.56
CA TYR A 119 14.39 11.17 -16.93
C TYR A 119 14.18 12.34 -17.89
N PHE A 120 15.24 12.63 -18.63
CA PHE A 120 15.22 13.56 -19.74
C PHE A 120 15.23 12.74 -21.01
N GLN A 121 14.18 12.83 -21.82
CA GLN A 121 14.04 11.95 -22.98
C GLN A 121 15.14 12.20 -24.01
N HIS A 122 15.74 11.10 -24.49
CA HIS A 122 16.53 11.13 -25.71
C HIS A 122 15.56 11.05 -26.89
N THR A 123 15.40 12.13 -27.66
CA THR A 123 14.72 12.06 -28.95
C THR A 123 15.72 11.55 -29.99
N ASN A 124 15.31 10.64 -30.87
CA ASN A 124 16.11 10.21 -32.02
C ASN A 124 16.17 11.28 -33.14
N THR A 125 15.55 12.44 -32.91
CA THR A 125 15.73 13.63 -33.70
C THR A 125 16.92 14.42 -33.16
N ILE A 126 17.58 15.20 -34.04
CA ILE A 126 18.83 15.95 -33.77
C ILE A 126 18.71 16.97 -32.60
N ARG A 127 17.55 17.08 -31.94
CA ARG A 127 17.25 18.05 -30.88
C ARG A 127 16.74 17.36 -29.61
N THR A 128 17.66 16.89 -28.78
CA THR A 128 17.39 16.66 -27.35
C THR A 128 17.29 18.02 -26.67
N ASP A 129 16.07 18.48 -26.39
CA ASP A 129 15.80 19.82 -25.89
C ASP A 129 15.85 19.93 -24.35
N GLY A 130 16.19 18.83 -23.65
CA GLY A 130 16.23 18.75 -22.20
C GLY A 130 14.86 18.69 -21.54
N THR A 131 13.81 18.29 -22.27
CA THR A 131 12.48 18.11 -21.69
C THR A 131 12.43 16.94 -20.72
N LEU A 132 11.85 17.22 -19.55
CA LEU A 132 11.58 16.24 -18.50
C LEU A 132 10.36 15.40 -18.89
N THR A 133 10.44 14.10 -18.69
CA THR A 133 9.37 13.17 -19.04
C THR A 133 8.50 12.82 -17.83
N LYS A 134 7.22 12.54 -18.10
CA LYS A 134 6.20 12.13 -17.13
C LYS A 134 5.56 10.80 -17.56
N GLY A 135 4.86 10.15 -16.64
CA GLY A 135 4.16 8.88 -16.85
C GLY A 135 5.10 7.69 -17.06
N TRP A 136 4.56 6.64 -17.68
CA TRP A 136 5.26 5.40 -18.00
C TRP A 136 6.41 5.61 -18.97
N GLN A 137 7.59 5.08 -18.66
CA GLN A 137 8.76 5.10 -19.53
C GLN A 137 9.57 3.81 -19.42
N THR A 138 9.79 3.12 -20.54
CA THR A 138 10.69 1.97 -20.63
C THR A 138 12.09 2.45 -21.02
N ILE A 139 13.05 2.30 -20.10
CA ILE A 139 14.42 2.77 -20.27
C ILE A 139 15.37 1.59 -20.04
N LYS A 140 16.09 1.17 -21.09
CA LYS A 140 16.98 0.00 -21.05
C LYS A 140 16.29 -1.26 -20.50
N ASN A 141 15.12 -1.58 -21.06
CA ASN A 141 14.31 -2.74 -20.68
C ASN A 141 13.84 -2.73 -19.21
N ARG A 142 13.65 -1.54 -18.64
CA ARG A 142 13.11 -1.36 -17.29
C ARG A 142 12.05 -0.28 -17.34
N ASP A 143 10.91 -0.56 -16.74
CA ASP A 143 9.80 0.39 -16.72
C ASP A 143 9.88 1.26 -15.47
N TYR A 144 9.72 2.56 -15.67
CA TYR A 144 9.62 3.57 -14.63
C TYR A 144 8.30 4.30 -14.79
N TYR A 145 7.83 4.91 -13.71
CA TYR A 145 6.74 5.88 -13.77
C TYR A 145 7.22 7.19 -13.17
N PHE A 146 7.09 8.27 -13.92
CA PHE A 146 7.49 9.61 -13.51
C PHE A 146 6.23 10.42 -13.15
N GLY A 147 6.14 10.91 -11.92
CA GLY A 147 4.99 11.68 -11.45
C GLY A 147 4.85 13.03 -12.12
N GLU A 148 3.89 13.84 -11.65
CA GLU A 148 3.62 15.17 -12.20
C GLU A 148 4.77 16.18 -12.01
N ASP A 149 5.60 15.98 -10.99
CA ASP A 149 6.84 16.73 -10.79
C ASP A 149 8.00 16.21 -11.67
N GLY A 150 7.75 15.16 -12.46
CA GLY A 150 8.69 14.45 -13.32
C GLY A 150 9.71 13.59 -12.57
N ALA A 151 9.57 13.41 -11.26
CA ALA A 151 10.39 12.49 -10.49
C ALA A 151 9.85 11.05 -10.57
N ALA A 152 10.74 10.06 -10.61
CA ALA A 152 10.35 8.66 -10.57
C ALA A 152 9.74 8.32 -9.21
N ILE A 153 8.62 7.61 -9.21
CA ILE A 153 7.99 7.12 -7.99
C ILE A 153 8.68 5.85 -7.45
N SER A 154 8.39 5.51 -6.20
CA SER A 154 8.98 4.35 -5.50
C SER A 154 8.01 3.85 -4.44
N GLY A 155 8.00 2.54 -4.16
CA GLY A 155 7.03 1.91 -3.27
C GLY A 155 5.79 1.40 -4.02
N PHE A 156 4.75 1.08 -3.27
CA PHE A 156 3.46 0.66 -3.81
C PHE A 156 2.69 1.87 -4.34
N HIS A 157 2.16 1.76 -5.55
CA HIS A 157 1.34 2.79 -6.18
C HIS A 157 0.27 2.16 -7.06
N GLU A 158 -0.96 2.65 -6.93
CA GLU A 158 -2.03 2.35 -7.87
C GLU A 158 -1.97 3.34 -9.04
N ILE A 159 -1.96 2.81 -10.26
CA ILE A 159 -1.94 3.58 -11.50
C ILE A 159 -3.00 2.96 -12.41
N ASP A 160 -3.98 3.78 -12.80
CA ASP A 160 -5.11 3.35 -13.65
C ASP A 160 -5.82 2.10 -13.11
N GLY A 161 -6.04 2.04 -11.78
CA GLY A 161 -6.72 0.93 -11.09
C GLY A 161 -5.85 -0.32 -10.92
N THR A 162 -4.56 -0.29 -11.25
CA THR A 162 -3.63 -1.41 -11.05
C THR A 162 -2.53 -1.05 -10.07
N THR A 163 -2.33 -1.88 -9.05
CA THR A 163 -1.24 -1.70 -8.07
C THR A 163 0.08 -2.25 -8.60
N TYR A 164 1.13 -1.42 -8.55
CA TYR A 164 2.50 -1.76 -8.90
C TYR A 164 3.44 -1.48 -7.74
N TYR A 165 4.60 -2.13 -7.72
CA TYR A 165 5.70 -1.77 -6.82
C TYR A 165 6.91 -1.25 -7.60
N PHE A 166 7.34 -0.04 -7.30
CA PHE A 166 8.56 0.55 -7.85
C PHE A 166 9.69 0.41 -6.83
N ARG A 167 10.78 -0.28 -7.18
CA ARG A 167 11.82 -0.66 -6.21
C ARG A 167 12.41 0.54 -5.48
N ALA A 168 12.29 0.59 -4.15
CA ALA A 168 12.56 1.78 -3.33
C ALA A 168 13.86 2.56 -3.64
N LYS A 169 14.95 1.87 -3.98
CA LYS A 169 16.26 2.50 -4.23
C LYS A 169 16.53 2.87 -5.69
N ILE A 170 15.86 2.19 -6.62
CA ILE A 170 16.20 2.19 -8.05
C ILE A 170 15.01 2.50 -8.96
N CYS A 171 13.82 2.68 -8.38
CA CYS A 171 12.59 3.24 -8.94
C CYS A 171 12.01 2.58 -10.19
N TYR A 172 12.57 1.48 -10.70
CA TYR A 172 11.90 0.72 -11.75
C TYR A 172 10.89 -0.27 -11.16
N LYS A 173 9.82 -0.50 -11.91
CA LYS A 173 8.72 -1.44 -11.62
C LYS A 173 9.27 -2.84 -11.38
N ALA A 174 8.85 -3.46 -10.28
CA ALA A 174 9.12 -4.84 -9.98
C ALA A 174 8.25 -5.76 -10.84
N THR A 175 8.81 -6.92 -11.13
CA THR A 175 8.16 -8.05 -11.77
C THR A 175 8.65 -9.31 -11.07
N GLY A 176 7.84 -10.36 -11.07
CA GLY A 176 8.11 -11.63 -10.42
C GLY A 176 8.10 -11.54 -8.90
N TRP A 177 8.76 -12.50 -8.26
CA TRP A 177 8.86 -12.62 -6.81
C TRP A 177 9.70 -11.49 -6.18
N LEU A 178 9.20 -10.93 -5.08
CA LEU A 178 9.92 -9.94 -4.30
C LEU A 178 9.59 -10.05 -2.81
N THR A 179 10.61 -9.92 -1.95
CA THR A 179 10.42 -9.80 -0.50
C THR A 179 10.58 -8.34 -0.08
N ILE A 180 9.57 -7.80 0.61
CA ILE A 180 9.54 -6.43 1.12
C ILE A 180 9.19 -6.52 2.61
N ASN A 181 10.07 -6.02 3.48
CA ASN A 181 9.85 -6.03 4.94
C ASN A 181 9.46 -7.41 5.50
N ARG A 182 10.17 -8.48 5.06
CA ARG A 182 9.93 -9.89 5.44
C ARG A 182 8.62 -10.51 4.93
N LYS A 183 7.81 -9.77 4.16
CA LYS A 183 6.61 -10.27 3.49
C LYS A 183 6.94 -10.60 2.02
N ARG A 184 6.42 -11.71 1.49
CA ARG A 184 6.63 -12.15 0.10
C ARG A 184 5.48 -11.66 -0.77
N TYR A 185 5.80 -11.15 -1.96
CA TYR A 185 4.86 -10.65 -2.96
C TYR A 185 5.21 -11.27 -4.31
N HIS A 186 4.24 -11.32 -5.22
CA HIS A 186 4.50 -11.55 -6.63
C HIS A 186 3.87 -10.44 -7.47
N PHE A 187 4.60 -10.03 -8.51
CA PHE A 187 4.16 -9.04 -9.48
C PHE A 187 4.08 -9.73 -10.83
N ASN A 188 2.89 -9.79 -11.41
CA ASN A 188 2.55 -10.58 -12.59
C ASN A 188 3.62 -10.54 -13.70
N THR A 189 4.06 -11.71 -14.13
CA THR A 189 4.96 -11.90 -15.28
C THR A 189 4.42 -12.87 -16.32
N SER A 190 3.40 -13.64 -15.95
CA SER A 190 3.02 -14.88 -16.64
C SER A 190 1.57 -14.90 -17.10
N ASP A 191 0.68 -14.16 -16.44
CA ASP A 191 -0.72 -14.07 -16.82
C ASP A 191 -0.93 -12.93 -17.85
N PRO A 192 -1.21 -13.25 -19.12
CA PRO A 192 -1.36 -12.25 -20.17
C PRO A 192 -2.67 -11.44 -20.04
N SER A 193 -3.61 -11.87 -19.19
CA SER A 193 -4.87 -11.14 -18.95
C SER A 193 -4.68 -9.94 -18.02
N ARG A 194 -3.51 -9.82 -17.37
CA ARG A 194 -3.18 -8.77 -16.40
C ARG A 194 -1.95 -8.00 -16.84
N ALA A 195 -1.84 -6.75 -16.42
CA ALA A 195 -0.67 -5.93 -16.75
C ALA A 195 0.63 -6.54 -16.19
N VAL A 196 1.72 -6.46 -16.95
CA VAL A 196 3.03 -6.94 -16.51
C VAL A 196 3.50 -6.09 -15.32
N GLY A 197 3.76 -6.74 -14.20
CA GLY A 197 4.15 -6.13 -12.94
C GLY A 197 2.97 -5.71 -12.05
N ALA A 198 1.72 -6.00 -12.44
CA ALA A 198 0.57 -5.86 -11.56
C ALA A 198 0.77 -6.73 -10.31
N MET A 199 0.47 -6.21 -9.13
CA MET A 199 0.54 -6.96 -7.88
C MET A 199 -0.49 -8.11 -7.91
N ASP A 200 -0.04 -9.31 -7.61
CA ASP A 200 -0.92 -10.47 -7.49
C ASP A 200 -1.68 -10.44 -6.17
N THR A 201 -2.99 -10.70 -6.25
CA THR A 201 -3.92 -10.88 -5.12
C THR A 201 -4.78 -12.10 -5.39
N GLY A 202 -5.30 -12.73 -4.34
CA GLY A 202 -6.07 -13.97 -4.42
C GLY A 202 -5.25 -15.16 -4.92
N LEU A 203 -5.94 -16.14 -5.51
CA LEU A 203 -5.35 -17.36 -6.05
C LEU A 203 -4.74 -17.11 -7.43
N VAL A 204 -3.44 -17.38 -7.59
CA VAL A 204 -2.70 -17.17 -8.84
C VAL A 204 -1.83 -18.38 -9.19
N THR A 205 -1.81 -18.77 -10.46
CA THR A 205 -0.90 -19.80 -10.97
C THR A 205 0.38 -19.16 -11.52
N ILE A 206 1.53 -19.52 -10.96
CA ILE A 206 2.86 -19.03 -11.33
C ILE A 206 3.74 -20.25 -11.63
N ASP A 207 4.25 -20.34 -12.86
CA ASP A 207 5.10 -21.44 -13.33
C ASP A 207 4.51 -22.84 -13.06
N GLY A 208 3.19 -22.98 -13.26
CA GLY A 208 2.46 -24.24 -13.08
C GLY A 208 2.13 -24.60 -11.63
N SER A 209 2.54 -23.80 -10.65
CA SER A 209 2.16 -23.96 -9.24
C SER A 209 1.16 -22.88 -8.82
N GLN A 210 0.20 -23.22 -7.99
CA GLN A 210 -0.73 -22.23 -7.43
C GLN A 210 -0.14 -21.56 -6.19
N TYR A 211 -0.45 -20.30 -5.97
CA TYR A 211 -0.09 -19.50 -4.80
C TYR A 211 -1.30 -18.65 -4.42
N PHE A 212 -1.40 -18.26 -3.16
CA PHE A 212 -2.46 -17.37 -2.71
C PHE A 212 -1.85 -16.11 -2.09
N PHE A 213 -2.40 -14.96 -2.45
CA PHE A 213 -2.00 -13.65 -1.94
C PHE A 213 -3.22 -12.98 -1.30
N ASP A 214 -3.04 -12.27 -0.19
CA ASP A 214 -4.12 -11.47 0.41
C ASP A 214 -4.45 -10.20 -0.39
N GLU A 215 -5.37 -9.39 0.11
CA GLU A 215 -5.79 -8.12 -0.51
C GLU A 215 -4.65 -7.09 -0.59
N ASP A 216 -3.67 -7.17 0.32
CA ASP A 216 -2.46 -6.36 0.32
C ASP A 216 -1.34 -6.94 -0.57
N GLY A 217 -1.58 -8.09 -1.20
CA GLY A 217 -0.65 -8.80 -2.09
C GLY A 217 0.41 -9.64 -1.37
N VAL A 218 0.25 -9.87 -0.06
CA VAL A 218 1.16 -10.70 0.74
C VAL A 218 0.85 -12.17 0.50
N MET A 219 1.87 -12.94 0.15
CA MET A 219 1.75 -14.38 -0.06
C MET A 219 1.40 -15.09 1.24
N ILE A 220 0.30 -15.83 1.21
CA ILE A 220 -0.16 -16.67 2.30
C ILE A 220 0.65 -17.97 2.32
N THR A 221 1.03 -18.41 3.51
CA THR A 221 1.73 -19.67 3.77
C THR A 221 1.05 -20.52 4.84
N ASP A 222 -0.06 -20.03 5.39
CA ASP A 222 -0.84 -20.74 6.40
C ASP A 222 -2.10 -21.28 5.74
N ASP A 223 -2.41 -22.54 6.01
CA ASP A 223 -3.57 -23.21 5.45
C ASP A 223 -4.88 -22.51 5.84
N PHE A 224 -5.84 -22.49 4.92
CA PHE A 224 -7.17 -21.96 5.18
C PHE A 224 -8.24 -22.62 4.31
N ASP A 225 -9.48 -22.60 4.79
CA ASP A 225 -10.65 -23.07 4.05
C ASP A 225 -11.45 -21.89 3.50
N ALA A 226 -11.87 -21.97 2.23
CA ALA A 226 -12.73 -20.98 1.60
C ALA A 226 -13.60 -21.64 0.51
N ASN A 227 -14.88 -21.26 0.42
CA ASN A 227 -15.81 -21.71 -0.63
C ASN A 227 -15.89 -23.24 -0.81
N GLY A 228 -15.84 -24.01 0.29
CA GLY A 228 -15.89 -25.48 0.26
C GLY A 228 -14.59 -26.15 -0.22
N LYS A 229 -13.49 -25.40 -0.28
CA LYS A 229 -12.17 -25.91 -0.66
C LYS A 229 -11.15 -25.64 0.46
N HIS A 230 -10.25 -26.59 0.66
CA HIS A 230 -9.10 -26.46 1.54
C HIS A 230 -7.89 -26.02 0.72
N TYR A 231 -7.25 -24.93 1.13
CA TYR A 231 -6.05 -24.38 0.53
C TYR A 231 -4.89 -24.65 1.48
N SER A 232 -4.03 -25.62 1.12
CA SER A 232 -2.84 -25.97 1.91
C SER A 232 -1.57 -25.45 1.25
N PHE A 233 -0.62 -24.94 2.03
CA PHE A 233 0.59 -24.30 1.52
C PHE A 233 1.85 -25.04 2.00
N ASP A 234 2.77 -25.32 1.08
CA ASP A 234 4.09 -25.81 1.47
C ASP A 234 4.98 -24.68 2.03
N ALA A 235 6.18 -25.02 2.50
CA ALA A 235 7.15 -24.05 3.02
C ALA A 235 7.57 -22.96 2.02
N ASN A 236 7.31 -23.15 0.72
CA ASN A 236 7.56 -22.19 -0.34
C ASN A 236 6.30 -21.42 -0.76
N GLY A 237 5.16 -21.65 -0.10
CA GLY A 237 3.87 -21.04 -0.38
C GLY A 237 3.09 -21.67 -1.52
N ARG A 238 3.48 -22.87 -1.99
CA ARG A 238 2.74 -23.54 -3.07
C ARG A 238 1.42 -24.07 -2.52
N CYS A 239 0.35 -23.57 -3.10
CA CYS A 239 -1.02 -23.94 -2.79
C CYS A 239 -1.38 -25.26 -3.47
N THR A 240 -1.89 -26.19 -2.67
CA THR A 240 -2.70 -27.32 -3.15
C THR A 240 -4.14 -27.05 -2.74
N ILE A 241 -5.07 -27.22 -3.68
CA ILE A 241 -6.49 -27.02 -3.43
C ILE A 241 -7.17 -28.37 -3.52
N THR A 242 -7.79 -28.79 -2.43
CA THR A 242 -8.63 -29.99 -2.41
C THR A 242 -10.06 -29.61 -2.09
N ASP A 243 -11.03 -30.37 -2.58
CA ASP A 243 -12.37 -30.31 -2.02
C ASP A 243 -12.25 -30.59 -0.52
N ALA A 244 -12.87 -29.76 0.31
CA ALA A 244 -12.83 -29.96 1.75
C ALA A 244 -13.54 -31.29 2.03
N GLN A 245 -12.79 -32.32 2.42
CA GLN A 245 -13.34 -33.67 2.59
C GLN A 245 -14.46 -33.62 3.64
N SER A 246 -15.50 -34.39 3.37
CA SER A 246 -16.59 -34.73 4.29
C SER A 246 -16.55 -36.23 4.49
N ASN A 247 -16.48 -36.75 5.71
CA ASN A 247 -16.72 -38.17 5.94
C ASN A 247 -16.83 -38.47 7.48
N SER A 248 -17.41 -39.61 7.91
CA SER A 248 -17.50 -40.26 9.26
C SER A 248 -16.62 -41.55 9.53
N ASN A 249 -15.47 -41.42 10.22
CA ASN A 249 -14.39 -42.40 10.56
C ASN A 249 -14.24 -43.74 9.76
N SER A 250 -13.34 -43.85 8.76
CA SER A 250 -11.86 -43.71 8.79
C SER A 250 -11.30 -42.33 8.38
N GLY A 251 -11.10 -41.45 9.37
CA GLY A 251 -10.41 -40.16 9.29
C GLY A 251 -11.13 -39.02 8.56
N GLU A 252 -12.03 -39.34 7.65
CA GLU A 252 -13.40 -38.88 7.67
C GLU A 252 -13.72 -37.73 8.69
N ASP A 253 -13.52 -36.46 8.28
CA ASP A 253 -13.97 -35.23 8.97
C ASP A 253 -14.99 -34.52 8.06
N ASP A 254 -16.13 -34.13 8.61
CA ASP A 254 -17.27 -33.49 7.97
C ASP A 254 -17.09 -31.96 8.00
N SER A 255 -16.73 -31.34 6.88
CA SER A 255 -16.62 -29.88 6.77
C SER A 255 -17.73 -29.23 5.94
N SER A 256 -18.92 -29.84 5.94
CA SER A 256 -20.14 -29.09 5.64
C SER A 256 -20.55 -28.26 6.85
N ASN A 257 -19.90 -27.12 7.12
CA ASN A 257 -20.48 -26.18 8.08
C ASN A 257 -21.61 -25.37 7.42
N LYS A 258 -22.79 -25.99 7.35
CA LYS A 258 -24.08 -25.31 7.14
C LYS A 258 -24.51 -24.45 8.33
N ASP A 259 -23.68 -24.34 9.39
CA ASP A 259 -24.04 -23.72 10.66
C ASP A 259 -23.21 -22.45 11.00
N GLY A 260 -22.38 -21.96 10.08
CA GLY A 260 -21.68 -20.68 10.21
C GLY A 260 -22.60 -19.48 9.93
N LEU A 261 -22.40 -18.36 10.63
CA LEU A 261 -23.12 -17.11 10.31
C LEU A 261 -22.55 -16.52 9.02
N SER A 262 -23.42 -15.97 8.17
CA SER A 262 -22.99 -15.35 6.92
C SER A 262 -22.12 -14.11 7.18
N ASP A 263 -21.25 -13.78 6.23
CA ASP A 263 -20.42 -12.57 6.30
C ASP A 263 -21.29 -11.31 6.41
N ASP A 264 -22.46 -11.29 5.75
CA ASP A 264 -23.45 -10.21 5.87
C ASP A 264 -24.04 -10.13 7.28
N PHE A 265 -24.20 -11.24 7.99
CA PHE A 265 -24.65 -11.23 9.39
C PHE A 265 -23.56 -10.70 10.33
N LEU A 266 -22.30 -10.97 10.00
CA LEU A 266 -21.11 -10.59 10.78
C LEU A 266 -20.48 -9.27 10.33
N PHE A 267 -21.04 -8.56 9.35
CA PHE A 267 -20.43 -7.39 8.74
C PHE A 267 -20.04 -6.32 9.76
N PHE A 268 -20.82 -6.14 10.83
CA PHE A 268 -20.58 -5.13 11.85
C PHE A 268 -19.27 -5.36 12.61
N THR A 269 -18.78 -6.59 12.61
CA THR A 269 -17.56 -6.96 13.32
C THR A 269 -16.31 -6.28 12.76
N ILE A 270 -16.37 -5.72 11.55
CA ILE A 270 -15.32 -4.84 11.00
C ILE A 270 -15.14 -3.53 11.80
N TYR A 271 -16.10 -3.19 12.67
CA TYR A 271 -16.12 -1.95 13.44
C TYR A 271 -15.94 -2.14 14.96
N GLU A 272 -16.04 -3.36 15.47
CA GLU A 272 -15.80 -3.64 16.88
C GLU A 272 -14.30 -3.80 17.15
N SER A 273 -13.86 -3.46 18.36
CA SER A 273 -12.46 -3.22 18.73
C SER A 273 -11.48 -4.28 18.23
N GLY A 274 -10.49 -3.86 17.44
CA GLY A 274 -9.33 -4.66 17.06
C GLY A 274 -9.16 -4.75 15.55
N ARG A 275 -8.79 -3.63 14.92
CA ARG A 275 -8.40 -3.60 13.51
C ARG A 275 -7.03 -4.29 13.37
N SER A 276 -7.04 -5.61 13.22
CA SER A 276 -5.89 -6.38 12.75
C SER A 276 -6.09 -6.71 11.27
N ASP A 277 -4.98 -6.79 10.54
CA ASP A 277 -4.85 -7.32 9.18
C ASP A 277 -5.22 -8.81 9.06
N ASP A 278 -5.31 -9.52 10.20
CA ASP A 278 -5.88 -10.86 10.32
C ASP A 278 -7.30 -10.82 10.90
N PHE A 279 -8.30 -11.22 10.09
CA PHE A 279 -9.73 -11.31 10.45
C PHE A 279 -9.96 -12.18 11.69
N TYR A 280 -9.13 -13.21 11.90
CA TYR A 280 -9.30 -14.17 12.99
C TYR A 280 -8.61 -13.74 14.30
N GLN A 281 -7.74 -12.74 14.27
CA GLN A 281 -6.92 -12.36 15.42
C GLN A 281 -7.75 -11.93 16.63
N GLY A 282 -8.90 -11.29 16.43
CA GLY A 282 -9.83 -10.94 17.50
C GLY A 282 -10.32 -12.15 18.29
N TYR A 283 -10.53 -13.29 17.62
CA TYR A 283 -10.96 -14.54 18.25
C TYR A 283 -9.86 -15.18 19.12
N ASN A 284 -8.58 -14.84 18.86
CA ASN A 284 -7.45 -15.27 19.67
C ASN A 284 -7.14 -14.34 20.85
N GLN A 285 -7.87 -13.23 20.98
CA GLN A 285 -7.58 -12.24 22.00
C GLN A 285 -7.75 -12.82 23.41
N THR A 286 -6.76 -12.58 24.26
CA THR A 286 -6.79 -12.95 25.68
C THR A 286 -6.32 -11.78 26.51
N GLY A 287 -6.80 -11.67 27.75
CA GLY A 287 -6.41 -10.61 28.66
C GLY A 287 -6.96 -9.22 28.30
N GLY A 288 -8.02 -9.16 27.49
CA GLY A 288 -8.78 -7.94 27.22
C GLY A 288 -9.32 -7.32 28.50
N ASP A 289 -9.63 -6.02 28.46
CA ASP A 289 -10.15 -5.26 29.61
C ASP A 289 -9.33 -5.42 30.90
N HIS A 290 -7.99 -5.39 30.80
CA HIS A 290 -7.06 -5.59 31.92
C HIS A 290 -7.13 -7.00 32.54
N GLY A 291 -7.20 -8.04 31.71
CA GLY A 291 -7.26 -9.43 32.18
C GLY A 291 -8.66 -9.97 32.41
N ASN A 292 -9.70 -9.21 32.05
CA ASN A 292 -11.09 -9.53 32.35
C ASN A 292 -11.80 -10.28 31.22
N ALA A 293 -11.32 -10.18 29.98
CA ALA A 293 -12.04 -10.68 28.81
C ALA A 293 -11.17 -11.46 27.82
N CYS A 294 -11.81 -12.35 27.06
CA CYS A 294 -11.19 -13.07 25.94
C CYS A 294 -12.11 -13.06 24.71
N GLY A 295 -11.51 -13.29 23.55
CA GLY A 295 -12.19 -13.47 22.28
C GLY A 295 -12.69 -12.18 21.64
N LYS A 296 -13.24 -12.35 20.43
CA LYS A 296 -13.66 -11.23 19.56
C LYS A 296 -14.77 -10.40 20.21
N TYR A 297 -15.61 -11.07 20.98
CA TYR A 297 -16.76 -10.47 21.67
C TYR A 297 -16.44 -9.99 23.09
N GLN A 298 -15.17 -10.00 23.50
CA GLN A 298 -14.74 -9.65 24.85
C GLN A 298 -15.58 -10.37 25.92
N PHE A 299 -15.64 -11.70 25.86
CA PHE A 299 -16.35 -12.47 26.86
C PHE A 299 -15.76 -12.23 28.23
N ASP A 300 -16.50 -11.52 29.08
CA ASP A 300 -16.05 -11.05 30.38
C ASP A 300 -16.18 -12.17 31.43
N TYR A 301 -15.16 -12.35 32.27
CA TYR A 301 -15.12 -13.39 33.30
C TYR A 301 -16.30 -13.32 34.30
N ARG A 302 -16.89 -12.14 34.50
CA ARG A 302 -18.02 -11.92 35.40
C ARG A 302 -19.32 -12.46 34.82
N TYR A 303 -19.47 -12.48 33.50
CA TYR A 303 -20.77 -12.67 32.87
C TYR A 303 -20.79 -13.79 31.83
N SER A 304 -19.85 -13.83 30.89
CA SER A 304 -19.97 -14.63 29.67
C SER A 304 -18.79 -15.55 29.38
N LEU A 305 -17.60 -15.32 29.96
CA LEU A 305 -16.42 -16.15 29.65
C LEU A 305 -16.55 -17.59 30.15
N LEU A 306 -16.94 -17.79 31.41
CA LEU A 306 -17.12 -19.15 31.96
C LEU A 306 -18.30 -19.87 31.28
N PRO A 307 -19.47 -19.23 31.06
CA PRO A 307 -20.53 -19.81 30.24
C PRO A 307 -20.08 -20.20 28.82
N PHE A 308 -19.30 -19.36 28.13
CA PHE A 308 -18.74 -19.68 26.82
C PHE A 308 -17.82 -20.91 26.87
N VAL A 309 -16.89 -20.95 27.84
CA VAL A 309 -15.97 -22.09 28.04
C VAL A 309 -16.75 -23.38 28.28
N LYS A 310 -17.82 -23.33 29.09
CA LYS A 310 -18.71 -24.47 29.33
C LYS A 310 -19.45 -24.88 28.05
N TYR A 311 -19.99 -23.91 27.30
CA TYR A 311 -20.68 -24.15 26.03
C TYR A 311 -19.78 -24.89 25.04
N CYS A 312 -18.56 -24.39 24.82
CA CYS A 312 -17.57 -25.03 23.96
C CYS A 312 -17.29 -26.48 24.40
N TYR A 313 -16.92 -26.68 25.67
CA TYR A 313 -16.59 -28.02 26.16
C TYR A 313 -17.76 -29.00 26.13
N GLN A 314 -18.99 -28.54 26.36
CA GLN A 314 -20.18 -29.37 26.30
C GLN A 314 -20.52 -29.78 24.86
N LYS A 315 -20.31 -28.89 23.89
CA LYS A 315 -20.62 -29.14 22.48
C LYS A 315 -19.60 -30.03 21.78
N ASP A 316 -18.31 -29.84 22.08
CA ASP A 316 -17.23 -30.62 21.49
C ASP A 316 -16.08 -30.83 22.49
N PRO A 317 -16.23 -31.76 23.44
CA PRO A 317 -15.24 -31.98 24.50
C PRO A 317 -13.90 -32.51 23.96
N VAL A 318 -13.87 -33.07 22.75
CA VAL A 318 -12.66 -33.55 22.07
C VAL A 318 -11.88 -32.36 21.54
N PHE A 319 -12.54 -31.47 20.79
CA PHE A 319 -11.90 -30.28 20.25
C PHE A 319 -11.54 -29.27 21.33
N PHE A 320 -12.35 -29.11 22.38
CA PHE A 320 -12.11 -28.16 23.47
C PHE A 320 -11.49 -28.81 24.71
N LYS A 321 -10.68 -29.86 24.55
CA LYS A 321 -10.10 -30.60 25.68
C LYS A 321 -9.32 -29.73 26.68
N GLU A 322 -8.68 -28.65 26.24
CA GLU A 322 -7.96 -27.71 27.12
C GLU A 322 -8.91 -26.96 28.06
N PHE A 323 -10.18 -26.84 27.69
CA PHE A 323 -11.22 -26.25 28.52
C PHE A 323 -11.76 -27.21 29.60
N LYS A 324 -11.39 -28.50 29.61
CA LYS A 324 -11.94 -29.50 30.54
C LYS A 324 -11.92 -29.05 32.01
N SER A 325 -10.76 -28.62 32.52
CA SER A 325 -10.61 -28.20 33.92
C SER A 325 -11.33 -26.88 34.22
N TYR A 326 -11.44 -25.99 33.22
CA TYR A 326 -12.07 -24.68 33.38
C TYR A 326 -13.60 -24.78 33.27
N ALA A 327 -14.12 -25.65 32.41
CA ALA A 327 -15.55 -25.93 32.26
C ALA A 327 -16.14 -26.58 33.52
N ALA A 328 -15.32 -27.26 34.33
CA ALA A 328 -15.71 -27.83 35.62
C ALA A 328 -15.89 -26.78 36.74
N LEU A 329 -15.44 -25.54 36.54
CA LEU A 329 -15.56 -24.48 37.56
C LEU A 329 -17.04 -24.13 37.82
N SER A 330 -17.37 -23.85 39.09
CA SER A 330 -18.68 -23.29 39.44
C SER A 330 -18.75 -21.78 39.11
N LEU A 331 -19.96 -21.22 39.07
CA LEU A 331 -20.13 -19.77 38.84
C LEU A 331 -19.44 -18.92 39.92
N LEU A 332 -19.31 -19.41 41.15
CA LEU A 332 -18.57 -18.75 42.22
C LEU A 332 -17.05 -18.74 41.96
N GLN A 333 -16.56 -19.66 41.13
CA GLN A 333 -15.14 -19.81 40.80
C GLN A 333 -14.75 -19.10 39.49
N LYS A 334 -15.67 -18.39 38.82
CA LYS A 334 -15.40 -17.70 37.55
C LYS A 334 -14.24 -16.70 37.60
N GLY A 335 -13.95 -16.13 38.77
CA GLY A 335 -12.78 -15.28 39.02
C GLY A 335 -11.44 -15.96 38.74
N LYS A 336 -11.38 -17.31 38.75
CA LYS A 336 -10.17 -18.07 38.41
C LYS A 336 -9.73 -17.95 36.95
N LEU A 337 -10.58 -17.42 36.07
CA LEU A 337 -10.24 -17.17 34.66
C LEU A 337 -9.56 -15.81 34.44
N GLN A 338 -9.76 -14.85 35.35
CA GLN A 338 -9.24 -13.49 35.24
C GLN A 338 -7.72 -13.48 35.36
N GLY A 339 -7.03 -12.87 34.39
CA GLY A 339 -5.57 -12.78 34.34
C GLY A 339 -4.84 -14.13 34.32
N ASN A 340 -5.54 -15.24 34.07
CA ASN A 340 -4.98 -16.57 34.20
C ASN A 340 -4.21 -16.96 32.93
N THR A 341 -2.88 -16.89 33.00
CA THR A 341 -1.99 -17.18 31.86
C THR A 341 -2.03 -18.64 31.41
N ALA A 342 -2.36 -19.59 32.28
CA ALA A 342 -2.57 -20.99 31.89
C ALA A 342 -3.88 -21.17 31.12
N PHE A 343 -4.94 -20.46 31.52
CA PHE A 343 -6.20 -20.41 30.78
C PHE A 343 -6.02 -19.71 29.43
N TYR A 344 -5.27 -18.61 29.37
CA TYR A 344 -4.97 -17.94 28.11
C TYR A 344 -4.18 -18.82 27.16
N ARG A 345 -3.18 -19.56 27.66
CA ARG A 345 -2.49 -20.57 26.84
C ARG A 345 -3.44 -21.66 26.33
N ALA A 346 -4.39 -22.13 27.14
CA ALA A 346 -5.43 -23.06 26.70
C ALA A 346 -6.28 -22.45 25.57
N TRP A 347 -6.73 -21.20 25.74
CA TRP A 347 -7.46 -20.45 24.72
C TRP A 347 -6.67 -20.34 23.41
N ASN A 348 -5.41 -19.89 23.48
CA ASN A 348 -4.56 -19.74 22.31
C ASN A 348 -4.26 -21.10 21.65
N THR A 349 -4.12 -22.17 22.44
CA THR A 349 -3.92 -23.53 21.92
C THR A 349 -5.13 -24.02 21.13
N ILE A 350 -6.34 -23.75 21.62
CA ILE A 350 -7.59 -24.07 20.92
C ILE A 350 -7.70 -23.24 19.64
N PHE A 351 -7.40 -21.94 19.70
CA PHE A 351 -7.38 -21.07 18.53
C PHE A 351 -6.39 -21.56 17.47
N SER A 352 -5.15 -21.85 17.86
CA SER A 352 -4.11 -22.35 16.95
C SER A 352 -4.43 -23.73 16.38
N ARG A 353 -5.24 -24.55 17.07
CA ARG A 353 -5.66 -25.86 16.55
C ARG A 353 -6.56 -25.74 15.35
N ASN A 354 -7.59 -24.88 15.42
CA ASN A 354 -8.46 -24.57 14.29
C ASN A 354 -9.15 -23.23 14.56
N LYS A 355 -8.58 -22.16 13.98
CA LYS A 355 -9.05 -20.78 14.18
C LYS A 355 -10.46 -20.57 13.65
N ILE A 356 -10.82 -21.23 12.55
CA ILE A 356 -12.13 -21.12 11.90
C ILE A 356 -13.20 -21.78 12.77
N LYS A 357 -12.96 -23.02 13.21
CA LYS A 357 -13.87 -23.74 14.10
C LYS A 357 -14.05 -22.98 15.42
N PHE A 358 -12.96 -22.51 16.03
CA PHE A 358 -13.08 -21.75 17.27
C PHE A 358 -13.80 -20.40 17.09
N ALA A 359 -13.58 -19.72 15.97
CA ALA A 359 -14.32 -18.51 15.60
C ALA A 359 -15.82 -18.78 15.46
N ASN A 360 -16.21 -19.84 14.74
CA ASN A 360 -17.60 -20.25 14.58
C ASN A 360 -18.28 -20.52 15.94
N TYR A 361 -17.59 -21.17 16.87
CA TYR A 361 -18.13 -21.38 18.23
C TYR A 361 -18.33 -20.07 18.99
N GLN A 362 -17.41 -19.10 18.84
CA GLN A 362 -17.58 -17.77 19.43
C GLN A 362 -18.76 -17.03 18.79
N ASP A 363 -18.88 -17.06 17.46
CA ASP A 363 -19.94 -16.40 16.70
C ASP A 363 -21.33 -16.99 17.01
N GLN A 364 -21.45 -18.32 17.04
CA GLN A 364 -22.69 -19.01 17.39
C GLN A 364 -23.11 -18.71 18.83
N TYR A 365 -22.17 -18.79 19.78
CA TYR A 365 -22.46 -18.48 21.17
C TYR A 365 -22.90 -17.03 21.33
N ALA A 366 -22.15 -16.08 20.77
CA ALA A 366 -22.50 -14.66 20.86
C ALA A 366 -23.84 -14.35 20.16
N LYS A 367 -24.16 -14.99 19.03
CA LYS A 367 -25.49 -14.85 18.42
C LYS A 367 -26.60 -15.35 19.35
N GLN A 368 -26.43 -16.52 19.97
CA GLN A 368 -27.42 -17.09 20.88
C GLN A 368 -27.67 -16.19 22.09
N GLU A 369 -26.60 -15.65 22.68
CA GLU A 369 -26.67 -14.84 23.88
C GLU A 369 -27.15 -13.41 23.61
N TYR A 370 -26.84 -12.84 22.45
CA TYR A 370 -27.13 -11.43 22.18
C TYR A 370 -28.25 -11.27 21.15
N TYR A 371 -28.05 -11.75 19.94
CA TYR A 371 -29.01 -11.53 18.86
C TYR A 371 -30.31 -12.30 19.04
N ASP A 372 -30.27 -13.60 19.34
CA ASP A 372 -31.48 -14.43 19.41
C ASP A 372 -32.39 -13.99 20.57
N ILE A 373 -31.80 -13.53 21.67
CA ILE A 373 -32.54 -12.91 22.77
C ILE A 373 -33.15 -11.57 22.34
N THR A 374 -32.40 -10.70 21.65
CA THR A 374 -32.94 -9.44 21.11
C THR A 374 -34.10 -9.68 20.13
N ALA A 375 -33.95 -10.63 19.21
CA ALA A 375 -35.00 -11.01 18.26
C ALA A 375 -36.25 -11.52 18.98
N ARG A 376 -36.10 -12.26 20.08
CA ARG A 376 -37.21 -12.69 20.94
C ARG A 376 -37.89 -11.54 21.67
N TYR A 377 -37.15 -10.51 22.09
CA TYR A 377 -37.79 -9.31 22.62
C TYR A 377 -38.56 -8.57 21.53
N LEU A 378 -37.97 -8.39 20.36
CA LEU A 378 -38.62 -7.75 19.21
C LEU A 378 -39.91 -8.45 18.79
N SER A 379 -39.94 -9.79 18.79
CA SER A 379 -41.16 -10.54 18.47
C SER A 379 -42.30 -10.30 19.46
N ARG A 380 -42.00 -10.08 20.75
CA ARG A 380 -43.00 -9.69 21.77
C ARG A 380 -43.56 -8.28 21.53
N TYR A 381 -42.80 -7.42 20.85
CA TYR A 381 -43.26 -6.12 20.37
C TYR A 381 -43.86 -6.17 18.95
N GLY A 382 -44.08 -7.36 18.41
CA GLY A 382 -44.69 -7.56 17.09
C GLY A 382 -43.74 -7.34 15.90
N ILE A 383 -42.42 -7.28 16.11
CA ILE A 383 -41.43 -7.13 15.05
C ILE A 383 -40.81 -8.50 14.70
N ASP A 384 -40.98 -8.93 13.44
CA ASP A 384 -40.44 -10.19 12.93
C ASP A 384 -39.09 -9.97 12.24
N MET A 385 -38.03 -10.48 12.87
CA MET A 385 -36.67 -10.42 12.34
C MET A 385 -36.29 -11.64 11.48
N SER A 386 -37.10 -12.71 11.47
CA SER A 386 -36.75 -13.97 10.79
C SER A 386 -36.64 -13.80 9.27
N LYS A 387 -37.50 -12.95 8.71
CA LYS A 387 -37.57 -12.66 7.26
C LYS A 387 -36.64 -11.54 6.81
N ARG A 388 -35.97 -10.86 7.74
CA ARG A 388 -35.05 -9.77 7.42
C ARG A 388 -33.75 -10.34 6.82
N PRO A 389 -33.08 -9.63 5.90
CA PRO A 389 -31.79 -10.04 5.38
C PRO A 389 -30.72 -9.97 6.48
N ASP A 390 -29.66 -10.74 6.32
CA ASP A 390 -28.66 -10.93 7.36
C ASP A 390 -27.93 -9.65 7.75
N VAL A 391 -27.71 -8.72 6.82
CA VAL A 391 -27.15 -7.40 7.13
C VAL A 391 -28.03 -6.55 8.06
N VAL A 392 -29.37 -6.69 7.98
CA VAL A 392 -30.29 -6.02 8.92
C VAL A 392 -30.22 -6.68 10.29
N LYS A 393 -30.15 -8.02 10.32
CA LYS A 393 -29.98 -8.78 11.55
C LYS A 393 -28.64 -8.44 12.24
N GLY A 394 -27.56 -8.33 11.46
CA GLY A 394 -26.23 -7.93 11.92
C GLY A 394 -26.20 -6.52 12.52
N ALA A 395 -26.97 -5.57 11.97
CA ALA A 395 -27.03 -4.21 12.53
C ALA A 395 -27.71 -4.19 13.92
N VAL A 396 -28.76 -5.00 14.11
CA VAL A 396 -29.40 -5.18 15.41
C VAL A 396 -28.46 -5.92 16.38
N TYR A 397 -27.76 -6.94 15.88
CA TYR A 397 -26.79 -7.72 16.64
C TYR A 397 -25.65 -6.84 17.17
N SER A 398 -25.06 -5.97 16.34
CA SER A 398 -24.04 -4.98 16.75
C SER A 398 -24.49 -4.15 17.95
N TYR A 399 -25.70 -3.59 17.88
CA TYR A 399 -26.21 -2.76 18.98
C TYR A 399 -26.43 -3.58 20.26
N SER A 400 -26.85 -4.85 20.12
CA SER A 400 -27.02 -5.78 21.23
C SER A 400 -25.70 -6.08 21.95
N ILE A 401 -24.61 -6.27 21.19
CA ILE A 401 -23.27 -6.44 21.76
C ILE A 401 -22.82 -5.17 22.50
N GLN A 402 -23.02 -3.99 21.92
CA GLN A 402 -22.55 -2.72 22.50
C GLN A 402 -23.33 -2.28 23.75
N HIS A 403 -24.64 -2.56 23.79
CA HIS A 403 -25.54 -1.93 24.76
C HIS A 403 -26.47 -2.90 25.49
N GLY A 404 -26.40 -4.20 25.18
CA GLY A 404 -27.25 -5.23 25.75
C GLY A 404 -28.53 -5.50 24.95
N GLN A 405 -29.11 -6.67 25.20
CA GLN A 405 -30.15 -7.28 24.37
C GLN A 405 -31.48 -6.50 24.42
N LEU A 406 -31.90 -6.11 25.62
CA LEU A 406 -33.14 -5.35 25.83
C LEU A 406 -33.00 -3.92 25.29
N SER A 407 -31.84 -3.29 25.49
CA SER A 407 -31.58 -1.94 24.98
C SER A 407 -31.56 -1.91 23.45
N ALA A 408 -31.05 -2.95 22.79
CA ALA A 408 -31.15 -3.09 21.33
C ALA A 408 -32.59 -3.23 20.85
N ALA A 409 -33.41 -4.05 21.52
CA ALA A 409 -34.83 -4.16 21.17
C ALA A 409 -35.53 -2.81 21.34
N ASN A 410 -35.32 -2.13 22.47
CA ASN A 410 -35.90 -0.81 22.75
C ASN A 410 -35.43 0.26 21.76
N ALA A 411 -34.20 0.18 21.24
CA ALA A 411 -33.71 1.09 20.21
C ALA A 411 -34.51 0.97 18.91
N VAL A 412 -34.81 -0.26 18.48
CA VAL A 412 -35.65 -0.52 17.29
C VAL A 412 -37.06 0.07 17.49
N ILE A 413 -37.67 -0.16 18.66
CA ILE A 413 -39.00 0.37 18.98
C ILE A 413 -38.98 1.91 19.03
N ALA A 414 -37.99 2.49 19.70
CA ALA A 414 -37.86 3.95 19.82
C ALA A 414 -37.53 4.63 18.48
N ALA A 415 -36.89 3.91 17.55
CA ALA A 415 -36.69 4.34 16.18
C ALA A 415 -37.97 4.25 15.31
N LYS A 416 -39.09 3.79 15.88
CA LYS A 416 -40.39 3.62 15.21
C LYS A 416 -40.36 2.66 14.02
N ILE A 417 -39.49 1.65 14.09
CA ILE A 417 -39.39 0.61 13.07
C ILE A 417 -40.55 -0.37 13.22
N THR A 418 -41.14 -0.78 12.11
CA THR A 418 -42.25 -1.75 12.07
C THR A 418 -41.97 -2.85 11.04
N ASN A 419 -42.83 -3.87 10.96
CA ASN A 419 -42.74 -4.89 9.90
C ASN A 419 -42.95 -4.31 8.49
N SER A 420 -43.63 -3.16 8.35
CA SER A 420 -43.83 -2.51 7.06
C SER A 420 -42.65 -1.66 6.62
N SER A 421 -41.71 -1.33 7.51
CA SER A 421 -40.48 -0.63 7.13
C SER A 421 -39.68 -1.48 6.14
N SER A 422 -39.22 -0.88 5.05
CA SER A 422 -38.27 -1.56 4.14
C SER A 422 -36.95 -1.84 4.85
N ASP A 423 -36.14 -2.79 4.35
CA ASP A 423 -34.84 -3.11 4.96
C ASP A 423 -33.87 -1.91 4.95
N SER A 424 -33.90 -1.13 3.87
CA SER A 424 -33.12 0.11 3.77
C SER A 424 -33.59 1.18 4.75
N GLU A 425 -34.90 1.29 4.98
CA GLU A 425 -35.50 2.21 5.94
C GLU A 425 -35.20 1.78 7.37
N PHE A 426 -35.28 0.47 7.67
CA PHE A 426 -34.92 -0.11 8.96
C PHE A 426 -33.51 0.32 9.35
N LEU A 427 -32.52 0.11 8.46
CA LEU A 427 -31.14 0.48 8.72
C LEU A 427 -31.02 1.98 8.98
N ARG A 428 -31.59 2.83 8.12
CA ARG A 428 -31.53 4.30 8.27
C ARG A 428 -32.14 4.75 9.60
N LEU A 429 -33.31 4.23 9.98
CA LEU A 429 -33.97 4.57 11.23
C LEU A 429 -33.16 4.13 12.44
N LEU A 430 -32.65 2.90 12.45
CA LEU A 430 -31.83 2.39 13.53
C LEU A 430 -30.55 3.22 13.69
N TYR A 431 -29.80 3.45 12.61
CA TYR A 431 -28.56 4.23 12.66
C TYR A 431 -28.80 5.71 13.01
N ASN A 432 -29.90 6.32 12.56
CA ASN A 432 -30.30 7.66 13.00
C ASN A 432 -30.56 7.71 14.50
N TYR A 433 -31.22 6.69 15.06
CA TYR A 433 -31.38 6.56 16.50
C TYR A 433 -30.02 6.45 17.21
N ARG A 434 -29.11 5.60 16.72
CA ARG A 434 -27.74 5.45 17.28
C ARG A 434 -26.99 6.78 17.31
N MET A 435 -27.02 7.52 16.20
CA MET A 435 -26.37 8.83 16.06
C MET A 435 -26.94 9.88 17.02
N LYS A 436 -28.27 9.89 17.21
CA LYS A 436 -28.92 10.80 18.16
C LYS A 436 -28.59 10.43 19.61
N LYS A 437 -28.57 9.14 19.93
CA LYS A 437 -28.33 8.64 21.30
C LYS A 437 -26.86 8.78 21.70
N TYR A 438 -25.93 8.57 20.77
CA TYR A 438 -24.49 8.67 21.02
C TYR A 438 -23.77 9.55 19.99
N PRO A 439 -23.83 10.88 20.16
CA PRO A 439 -23.24 11.83 19.21
C PRO A 439 -21.73 11.67 18.97
N ALA A 440 -20.99 11.16 19.96
CA ALA A 440 -19.54 10.93 19.85
C ALA A 440 -19.16 9.92 18.75
N TYR A 441 -20.08 9.03 18.35
CA TYR A 441 -19.82 7.98 17.35
C TYR A 441 -20.50 8.24 16.00
N ILE A 442 -20.98 9.47 15.74
CA ILE A 442 -21.69 9.82 14.51
C ILE A 442 -20.91 9.43 13.25
N SER A 443 -19.61 9.73 13.19
CA SER A 443 -18.82 9.41 12.00
C SER A 443 -18.74 7.92 11.75
N ARG A 444 -18.53 7.12 12.81
CA ARG A 444 -18.53 5.65 12.72
C ARG A 444 -19.88 5.17 12.22
N TYR A 445 -20.98 5.56 12.88
CA TYR A 445 -22.32 5.10 12.53
C TYR A 445 -22.79 5.51 11.13
N ARG A 446 -22.32 6.64 10.58
CA ARG A 446 -22.54 6.99 9.17
C ARG A 446 -21.86 5.99 8.23
N SER A 447 -20.60 5.63 8.51
CA SER A 447 -19.87 4.63 7.73
C SER A 447 -20.52 3.26 7.82
N GLU A 448 -20.87 2.80 9.03
CA GLU A 448 -21.57 1.52 9.23
C GLU A 448 -22.89 1.48 8.45
N CYS A 449 -23.70 2.54 8.54
CA CYS A 449 -24.96 2.64 7.82
C CYS A 449 -24.77 2.61 6.30
N SER A 450 -23.77 3.32 5.78
CA SER A 450 -23.48 3.36 4.34
C SER A 450 -23.05 1.99 3.81
N GLN A 451 -22.22 1.26 4.55
CA GLN A 451 -21.79 -0.08 4.15
C GLN A 451 -22.92 -1.10 4.24
N ALA A 452 -23.71 -1.07 5.31
CA ALA A 452 -24.88 -1.93 5.45
C ALA A 452 -25.89 -1.73 4.30
N LEU A 453 -26.12 -0.49 3.89
CA LEU A 453 -26.97 -0.17 2.72
C LEU A 453 -26.36 -0.68 1.41
N SER A 454 -25.03 -0.66 1.26
CA SER A 454 -24.36 -1.21 0.07
C SER A 454 -24.48 -2.73 -0.01
N LEU A 455 -24.44 -3.44 1.12
CA LEU A 455 -24.59 -4.90 1.15
C LEU A 455 -26.02 -5.33 0.80
N LEU A 456 -27.03 -4.56 1.25
CA LEU A 456 -28.42 -4.77 0.83
C LEU A 456 -28.61 -4.70 -0.69
N GLY A 457 -27.91 -3.79 -1.37
CA GLY A 457 -28.03 -3.58 -2.82
C GLY A 457 -27.39 -4.66 -3.70
N LYS A 458 -26.61 -5.60 -3.11
CA LYS A 458 -25.99 -6.73 -3.83
C LYS A 458 -26.87 -8.00 -3.82
N ALA A 459 -27.96 -8.00 -3.05
CA ALA A 459 -28.84 -9.16 -2.86
C ALA A 459 -30.09 -9.15 -3.76
N ALA A 460 -30.10 -8.33 -4.82
CA ALA A 460 -31.21 -8.17 -5.76
C ALA A 460 -30.85 -8.64 -7.18
#